data_AF-A0A821RRW7-F1
#
_entry.id   AF-A0A821RRW7-F1
#
_cell.length_a   1.000
_cell.length_b   1.000
_cell.length_c   1.000
_cell.angle_alpha   90.00
_cell.angle_beta   90.00
_cell.angle_gamma   90.00
#
_symmetry.space_group_name_H-M   'P 1'
#
loop_
_entity.id
_entity.type
_entity.pdbx_description
1 polymer ?
#
loop_
_entity_poly.entity_id
_entity_poly.type
_entity_poly.pdbx_seq_one_letter_code
_entity_poly.pdbx_strand_id
1 'polypeptide(L)'
;KRRQHLNSDLLQQLHNRQKQASKKYRDRKKLERINNKQSSSYKSRQSFGKAVKRVLQSLPKDINRCVSVIHHIAQEFNIIPKTTSHHQREQRSLSIELKQLVMNFYSRDDISYQLPGKRDFITIKDDNGTSKTIQKRILL
;
A
#
# COMPACT_ATOMS: atom_id res chain seq x y z
N LYS A 1 -47.08 -5.47 57.11
CA LYS A 1 -46.85 -6.67 56.25
C LYS A 1 -45.41 -7.16 56.47
N ARG A 2 -45.21 -8.19 57.31
CA ARG A 2 -43.87 -8.77 57.59
C ARG A 2 -43.38 -9.51 56.35
N ARG A 3 -42.14 -9.25 55.91
CA ARG A 3 -41.47 -10.07 54.89
C ARG A 3 -41.27 -11.47 55.48
N GLN A 4 -42.01 -12.45 54.97
CA GLN A 4 -41.83 -13.86 55.31
C GLN A 4 -40.39 -14.25 54.96
N HIS A 5 -39.63 -14.75 55.93
CA HIS A 5 -38.26 -15.20 55.70
C HIS A 5 -38.34 -16.48 54.87
N LEU A 6 -37.89 -16.43 53.62
CA LEU A 6 -37.86 -17.61 52.75
C LEU A 6 -36.91 -18.65 53.37
N ASN A 7 -37.36 -19.90 53.44
CA ASN A 7 -36.52 -21.03 53.84
C ASN A 7 -35.27 -21.08 52.94
N SER A 8 -34.11 -21.39 53.54
CA SER A 8 -32.81 -21.43 52.85
C SER A 8 -32.83 -22.31 51.60
N ASP A 9 -33.48 -23.48 51.70
CA ASP A 9 -33.65 -24.41 50.57
C ASP A 9 -34.48 -23.80 49.43
N LEU A 10 -35.53 -23.05 49.74
CA LEU A 10 -36.38 -22.42 48.73
C LEU A 10 -35.62 -21.29 48.02
N LEU A 11 -34.81 -20.52 48.76
CA LEU A 11 -33.90 -19.52 48.21
C LEU A 11 -32.86 -20.17 47.28
N GLN A 12 -32.27 -21.29 47.70
CA GLN A 12 -31.26 -21.99 46.90
C GLN A 12 -31.87 -22.59 45.61
N GLN A 13 -33.09 -23.12 45.68
CA GLN A 13 -33.84 -23.57 44.51
C GLN A 13 -34.14 -22.41 43.54
N LEU A 14 -34.54 -21.25 44.03
CA LEU A 14 -34.77 -20.05 43.21
C LEU A 14 -33.49 -19.57 42.53
N HIS A 15 -32.38 -19.51 43.25
CA HIS A 15 -31.07 -19.16 42.69
C HIS A 15 -30.64 -20.14 41.60
N ASN A 16 -30.79 -21.45 41.84
CA ASN A 16 -30.47 -22.49 40.87
C ASN A 16 -31.36 -22.38 39.62
N ARG A 17 -32.66 -22.14 39.79
CA ARG A 17 -33.59 -21.93 38.69
C ARG A 17 -33.23 -20.70 37.86
N GLN A 18 -32.89 -19.58 38.49
CA GLN A 18 -32.47 -18.37 37.82
C GLN A 18 -31.15 -18.58 37.06
N LYS A 19 -30.18 -19.27 37.66
CA LYS A 19 -28.90 -19.65 37.03
C LYS A 19 -29.12 -20.54 35.81
N GLN A 20 -29.99 -21.54 35.92
CA GLN A 20 -30.34 -22.43 34.81
C GLN A 20 -31.08 -21.69 33.70
N ALA A 21 -32.04 -20.81 34.02
CA ALA A 21 -32.74 -20.00 33.03
C ALA A 21 -31.78 -19.07 32.27
N SER A 22 -30.87 -18.39 32.98
CA SER A 22 -29.83 -17.56 32.38
C SER A 22 -28.85 -18.39 31.50
N LYS A 23 -28.50 -19.60 31.92
CA LYS A 23 -27.71 -20.53 31.10
C LYS A 23 -28.45 -20.91 29.81
N LYS A 24 -29.70 -21.37 29.91
CA LYS A 24 -30.54 -21.73 28.76
C LYS A 24 -30.69 -20.56 27.77
N TYR A 25 -30.93 -19.35 28.27
CA TYR A 25 -30.98 -18.15 27.43
C TYR A 25 -29.66 -17.89 26.69
N ARG A 26 -28.52 -17.97 27.39
CA ARG A 26 -27.19 -17.79 26.79
C ARG A 26 -26.89 -18.85 25.73
N ASP A 27 -27.24 -20.11 26.00
CA ASP A 27 -27.03 -21.23 25.09
C ASP A 27 -27.91 -21.09 23.84
N ARG A 28 -29.17 -20.68 23.99
CA ARG A 28 -30.07 -20.38 22.85
C ARG A 28 -29.51 -19.27 21.97
N LYS A 29 -29.08 -18.15 22.57
CA LYS A 29 -28.44 -17.06 21.82
C LYS A 29 -27.13 -17.48 21.15
N LYS A 30 -26.39 -18.45 21.72
CA LYS A 30 -25.18 -18.99 21.12
C LYS A 30 -25.51 -19.81 19.87
N LEU A 31 -26.54 -20.67 19.94
CA LEU A 31 -27.06 -21.45 18.80
C LEU A 31 -27.60 -20.55 17.68
N GLU A 32 -28.40 -19.54 18.01
CA GLU A 32 -28.90 -18.56 17.04
C GLU A 32 -27.74 -17.89 16.27
N ARG A 33 -26.65 -17.52 16.95
CA ARG A 33 -25.46 -16.94 16.29
C ARG A 33 -24.70 -17.94 15.42
N ILE A 34 -24.70 -19.23 15.76
CA ILE A 34 -24.04 -20.27 14.97
C ILE A 34 -24.84 -20.52 13.69
N ASN A 35 -26.17 -20.58 13.78
CA ASN A 35 -27.05 -20.85 12.64
C ASN A 35 -27.17 -19.65 11.70
N ASN A 36 -27.06 -18.42 12.21
CA ASN A 36 -27.13 -17.20 11.40
C ASN A 36 -25.78 -16.79 10.79
N LYS A 37 -24.84 -17.75 10.63
CA LYS A 37 -23.50 -17.49 10.09
C LYS A 37 -23.57 -17.20 8.58
N GLN A 38 -23.71 -15.93 8.23
CA GLN A 38 -23.07 -15.41 7.03
C GLN A 38 -21.54 -15.45 7.25
N SER A 39 -20.90 -16.49 6.71
CA SER A 39 -19.46 -16.64 6.37
C SER A 39 -18.38 -15.91 7.22
N SER A 40 -18.54 -15.77 8.53
CA SER A 40 -17.47 -15.24 9.38
C SER A 40 -16.40 -16.31 9.63
N SER A 41 -15.15 -16.03 9.20
CA SER A 41 -13.97 -16.87 9.47
C SER A 41 -13.66 -17.04 10.96
N TYR A 42 -14.25 -16.24 11.85
CA TYR A 42 -13.98 -16.26 13.29
C TYR A 42 -15.04 -17.04 14.09
N LYS A 43 -14.62 -17.66 15.21
CA LYS A 43 -15.51 -18.48 16.07
C LYS A 43 -16.54 -17.65 16.84
N SER A 44 -16.21 -16.40 17.18
CA SER A 44 -17.10 -15.47 17.90
C SER A 44 -16.77 -14.01 17.63
N ARG A 45 -17.75 -13.11 17.82
CA ARG A 45 -17.54 -11.65 17.72
C ARG A 45 -16.46 -11.15 18.69
N GLN A 46 -16.35 -11.76 19.87
CA GLN A 46 -15.31 -11.43 20.85
C GLN A 46 -13.92 -11.82 20.35
N SER A 47 -13.79 -12.97 19.69
CA SER A 47 -12.51 -13.39 19.09
C SER A 47 -12.08 -12.47 17.95
N PHE A 48 -13.02 -12.04 17.10
CA PHE A 48 -12.77 -11.07 16.05
C PHE A 48 -12.33 -9.71 16.62
N GLY A 49 -13.06 -9.17 17.61
CA GLY A 49 -12.71 -7.90 18.23
C GLY A 49 -11.32 -7.92 18.91
N LYS A 50 -10.93 -9.06 19.49
CA LYS A 50 -9.58 -9.25 20.02
C LYS A 50 -8.51 -9.24 18.93
N ALA A 51 -8.78 -9.88 17.78
CA ALA A 51 -7.87 -9.85 16.63
C ALA A 51 -7.71 -8.44 16.08
N VAL A 52 -8.81 -7.72 15.86
CA VAL A 52 -8.79 -6.31 15.41
C VAL A 52 -8.01 -5.43 16.38
N LYS A 53 -8.22 -5.60 17.70
CA LYS A 53 -7.48 -4.83 18.72
C LYS A 53 -5.97 -5.03 18.62
N ARG A 54 -5.50 -6.26 18.38
CA ARG A 54 -4.06 -6.55 18.22
C ARG A 54 -3.49 -5.86 16.97
N VAL A 55 -4.22 -5.91 15.86
CA VAL A 55 -3.81 -5.25 14.60
C VAL A 55 -3.74 -3.73 14.78
N LEU A 56 -4.75 -3.12 15.40
CA LEU A 56 -4.76 -1.68 15.66
C LEU A 56 -3.61 -1.22 16.56
N GLN A 57 -3.18 -2.06 17.51
CA GLN A 57 -2.02 -1.76 18.36
C GLN A 57 -0.70 -1.78 17.61
N SER A 58 -0.59 -2.60 16.55
CA SER A 58 0.60 -2.67 15.69
C SER A 58 0.64 -1.62 14.59
N LEU A 59 -0.47 -0.93 14.32
CA LEU A 59 -0.55 0.07 13.27
C LEU A 59 0.00 1.44 13.74
N PRO A 60 0.48 2.28 12.80
CA PRO A 60 0.86 3.65 13.12
C PRO A 60 -0.29 4.44 13.76
N LYS A 61 0.04 5.30 14.75
CA LYS A 61 -0.94 6.19 15.40
C LYS A 61 -1.42 7.32 14.48
N ASP A 62 -0.55 7.76 13.56
CA ASP A 62 -0.87 8.78 12.57
C ASP A 62 -1.83 8.21 11.51
N ILE A 63 -2.94 8.92 11.27
CA ILE A 63 -4.04 8.47 10.43
C ILE A 63 -3.58 8.29 8.98
N ASN A 64 -2.75 9.20 8.47
CA ASN A 64 -2.29 9.17 7.08
C ASN A 64 -1.41 7.95 6.82
N ARG A 65 -0.49 7.67 7.75
CA ARG A 65 0.38 6.48 7.70
C ARG A 65 -0.44 5.20 7.86
N CYS A 66 -1.43 5.19 8.75
CA CYS A 66 -2.31 4.04 8.95
C CYS A 66 -3.08 3.68 7.67
N VAL A 67 -3.71 4.68 7.02
CA VAL A 67 -4.43 4.50 5.76
C VAL A 67 -3.51 3.96 4.67
N SER A 68 -2.29 4.53 4.54
CA SER A 68 -1.31 4.07 3.55
C SER A 68 -0.91 2.60 3.75
N VAL A 69 -0.64 2.19 5.00
CA VAL A 69 -0.30 0.80 5.33
C VAL A 69 -1.48 -0.15 5.05
N ILE A 70 -2.68 0.20 5.48
CA ILE A 70 -3.88 -0.63 5.24
C ILE A 70 -4.15 -0.77 3.75
N HIS A 71 -4.02 0.31 2.98
CA HIS A 71 -4.19 0.31 1.53
C HIS A 71 -3.19 -0.64 0.86
N HIS A 72 -1.92 -0.59 1.27
CA HIS A 72 -0.88 -1.49 0.75
C HIS A 72 -1.16 -2.96 1.09
N ILE A 73 -1.57 -3.26 2.33
CA ILE A 73 -1.97 -4.61 2.73
C ILE A 73 -3.15 -5.10 1.89
N ALA A 74 -4.16 -4.25 1.66
CA ALA A 74 -5.31 -4.60 0.84
C ALA A 74 -4.94 -4.88 -0.63
N GLN A 75 -3.93 -4.19 -1.15
CA GLN A 75 -3.36 -4.46 -2.48
C GLN A 75 -2.61 -5.79 -2.55
N GLU A 76 -1.87 -6.17 -1.50
CA GLU A 76 -1.19 -7.47 -1.42
C GLU A 76 -2.17 -8.65 -1.42
N PHE A 77 -3.33 -8.48 -0.77
CA PHE A 77 -4.40 -9.48 -0.77
C PHE A 77 -5.32 -9.41 -2.00
N ASN A 78 -5.00 -8.58 -3.00
CA ASN A 78 -5.82 -8.36 -4.20
C ASN A 78 -7.28 -7.96 -3.90
N ILE A 79 -7.51 -7.32 -2.75
CA ILE A 79 -8.82 -6.77 -2.37
C ILE A 79 -9.05 -5.46 -3.13
N ILE A 80 -7.97 -4.68 -3.28
CA ILE A 80 -7.93 -3.45 -4.07
C ILE A 80 -6.93 -3.69 -5.20
N PRO A 81 -7.22 -3.31 -6.45
CA PRO A 81 -6.24 -3.40 -7.52
C PRO A 81 -4.99 -2.59 -7.14
N LYS A 82 -3.82 -3.18 -7.40
CA LYS A 82 -2.57 -2.41 -7.34
C LYS A 82 -2.73 -1.27 -8.33
N THR A 83 -2.73 -0.05 -7.82
CA THR A 83 -2.53 1.12 -8.67
C THR A 83 -1.10 0.98 -9.16
N THR A 84 -0.93 0.27 -10.28
CA THR A 84 0.22 0.51 -11.12
C THR A 84 0.08 1.97 -11.50
N SER A 85 0.68 2.84 -10.69
CA SER A 85 1.32 4.01 -11.26
C SER A 85 2.41 3.44 -12.15
N HIS A 86 1.99 2.92 -13.30
CA HIS A 86 2.61 3.29 -14.53
C HIS A 86 2.54 4.82 -14.56
N HIS A 87 3.39 5.47 -13.76
CA HIS A 87 4.41 6.28 -14.37
C HIS A 87 5.04 5.36 -15.42
N GLN A 88 4.37 5.23 -16.56
CA GLN A 88 5.05 5.44 -17.80
C GLN A 88 5.87 6.68 -17.48
N ARG A 89 7.12 6.47 -17.11
CA ARG A 89 8.17 7.30 -17.65
C ARG A 89 7.98 7.13 -19.15
N GLU A 90 6.96 7.81 -19.70
CA GLU A 90 6.98 8.25 -21.07
C GLU A 90 8.36 8.82 -21.15
N GLN A 91 9.19 8.11 -21.90
CA GLN A 91 10.59 8.37 -21.94
C GLN A 91 10.67 9.85 -22.29
N ARG A 92 11.10 10.70 -21.35
CA ARG A 92 11.41 12.11 -21.60
C ARG A 92 12.64 12.21 -22.51
N SER A 93 12.88 11.21 -23.34
CA SER A 93 13.82 11.22 -24.43
C SER A 93 13.25 12.15 -25.49
N LEU A 94 14.04 13.18 -25.81
CA LEU A 94 13.79 14.01 -26.97
C LEU A 94 13.61 13.13 -28.20
N SER A 95 12.71 13.53 -29.10
CA SER A 95 12.52 12.85 -30.38
C SER A 95 13.86 12.82 -31.14
N ILE A 96 14.06 11.77 -31.94
CA ILE A 96 15.28 11.61 -32.76
C ILE A 96 15.47 12.84 -33.64
N GLU A 97 14.37 13.34 -34.23
CA GLU A 97 14.35 14.55 -35.04
C GLU A 97 14.86 15.77 -34.28
N LEU A 98 14.40 16.00 -33.04
CA LEU A 98 14.84 17.13 -32.23
C LEU A 98 16.32 17.03 -31.86
N LYS A 99 16.82 15.83 -31.55
CA LYS A 99 18.26 15.60 -31.32
C LYS A 99 19.07 15.95 -32.56
N GLN A 100 18.61 15.50 -33.74
CA GLN A 100 19.28 15.76 -35.00
C GLN A 100 19.28 17.26 -35.35
N LEU A 101 18.17 17.95 -35.09
CA LEU A 101 18.05 19.39 -35.30
C LEU A 101 19.03 20.17 -34.41
N VAL A 102 19.13 19.82 -33.13
CA VAL A 102 20.09 20.42 -32.19
C VAL A 102 21.53 20.15 -32.62
N MET A 103 21.86 18.91 -33.00
CA MET A 103 23.19 18.56 -33.52
C MET A 103 23.53 19.36 -34.78
N ASN A 104 22.59 19.47 -35.71
CA ASN A 104 22.77 20.20 -36.97
C ASN A 104 22.97 21.70 -36.71
N PHE A 105 22.21 22.28 -35.77
CA PHE A 105 22.33 23.69 -35.41
C PHE A 105 23.74 24.03 -34.90
N TYR A 106 24.27 23.24 -33.95
CA TYR A 106 25.62 23.46 -33.40
C TYR A 106 26.75 22.97 -34.33
N SER A 107 26.43 22.19 -35.35
CA SER A 107 27.41 21.79 -36.38
C SER A 107 27.62 22.85 -37.46
N ARG A 108 26.82 23.92 -37.49
CA ARG A 108 26.98 24.95 -38.52
C ARG A 108 28.13 25.90 -38.19
N ASP A 109 28.97 26.13 -39.20
CA ASP A 109 30.16 26.97 -39.08
C ASP A 109 29.83 28.48 -39.02
N ASP A 110 28.60 28.87 -39.39
CA ASP A 110 28.07 30.24 -39.32
C ASP A 110 27.55 30.63 -37.92
N ILE A 111 27.50 29.68 -36.97
CA ILE A 111 27.05 29.89 -35.58
C ILE A 111 28.20 29.61 -34.60
N SER A 112 29.02 28.59 -34.85
CA SER A 112 30.20 28.28 -34.02
C SER A 112 31.45 29.01 -34.53
N TYR A 113 31.57 30.29 -34.18
CA TYR A 113 32.75 31.10 -34.49
C TYR A 113 33.85 30.91 -33.45
N GLN A 114 34.69 29.88 -33.61
CA GLN A 114 36.02 29.91 -33.02
C GLN A 114 36.98 29.03 -33.80
N LEU A 115 38.22 29.49 -33.96
CA LEU A 115 39.30 28.80 -34.65
C LEU A 115 39.90 27.74 -33.71
N PRO A 116 39.55 26.45 -33.85
CA PRO A 116 40.25 25.40 -33.13
C PRO A 116 41.73 25.37 -33.51
N GLY A 117 42.59 25.27 -32.51
CA GLY A 117 44.02 25.10 -32.73
C GLY A 117 44.35 23.73 -33.33
N LYS A 118 45.58 23.58 -33.83
CA LYS A 118 46.10 22.33 -34.43
C LYS A 118 46.06 21.11 -33.51
N ARG A 119 45.86 21.29 -32.20
CA ARG A 119 45.81 20.20 -31.19
C ARG A 119 44.42 19.99 -30.60
N ASP A 120 43.42 20.72 -31.07
CA ASP A 120 42.08 20.68 -30.52
C ASP A 120 41.22 19.62 -31.20
N PHE A 121 41.56 18.35 -30.95
CA PHE A 121 40.81 17.20 -31.45
C PHE A 121 40.43 16.26 -30.31
N ILE A 122 39.29 15.60 -30.44
CA ILE A 122 38.80 14.53 -29.57
C ILE A 122 38.57 13.29 -30.41
N THR A 123 38.87 12.12 -29.87
CA THR A 123 38.55 10.85 -30.53
C THR A 123 37.44 10.18 -29.76
N ILE A 124 36.31 9.95 -30.42
CA ILE A 124 35.13 9.29 -29.86
C ILE A 124 35.06 7.90 -30.47
N LYS A 125 34.87 6.88 -29.63
CA LYS A 125 34.56 5.52 -30.08
C LYS A 125 33.05 5.37 -30.20
N ASP A 126 32.58 5.06 -31.39
CA ASP A 126 31.18 4.70 -31.62
C ASP A 126 30.89 3.30 -31.05
N ASP A 127 29.62 3.02 -30.76
CA ASP A 127 29.15 1.73 -30.23
C ASP A 127 29.47 0.54 -31.16
N ASN A 128 29.72 0.81 -32.44
CA ASN A 128 30.15 -0.17 -33.44
C ASN A 128 31.67 -0.46 -33.41
N GLY A 129 32.40 0.08 -32.43
CA GLY A 129 33.85 -0.11 -32.26
C GLY A 129 34.73 0.78 -33.15
N THR A 130 34.15 1.56 -34.05
CA THR A 130 34.86 2.49 -34.93
C THR A 130 35.20 3.79 -34.20
N SER A 131 36.42 4.30 -34.37
CA SER A 131 36.85 5.57 -33.77
C SER A 131 36.72 6.71 -34.78
N LYS A 132 36.15 7.84 -34.35
CA LYS A 132 36.05 9.07 -35.15
C LYS A 132 36.79 10.20 -34.43
N THR A 133 37.65 10.90 -35.17
CA THR A 133 38.34 12.10 -34.67
C THR A 133 37.55 13.34 -35.04
N ILE A 134 37.18 14.15 -34.05
CA ILE A 134 36.36 15.35 -34.20
C ILE A 134 37.16 16.53 -33.64
N GLN A 135 37.16 17.66 -34.36
CA GLN A 135 37.80 18.89 -33.87
C GLN A 135 36.93 19.54 -32.78
N LYS A 136 37.52 19.95 -31.66
CA LYS A 136 36.79 20.67 -30.60
C LYS A 136 36.28 21.98 -31.19
N ARG A 137 35.01 22.29 -30.92
CA ARG A 137 34.40 23.57 -31.27
C ARG A 137 33.93 24.22 -29.97
N ILE A 138 34.09 25.53 -29.84
CA ILE A 138 33.57 26.24 -28.68
C ILE A 138 32.12 26.62 -28.99
N LEU A 139 31.25 26.33 -28.02
CA LEU A 139 29.83 26.71 -28.05
C LEU A 139 29.72 28.06 -27.33
N LEU A 140 29.22 29.09 -28.02
CA LEU A 140 28.84 30.37 -27.42
C LEU A 140 27.41 30.30 -26.89
#